data_AF-A0A124JT95-F1
#
_entry.id   AF-A0A124JT95-F1
#
_cell.length_a   1.000
_cell.length_b   1.000
_cell.length_c   1.000
_cell.angle_alpha   90.00
_cell.angle_beta   90.00
_cell.angle_gamma   90.00
#
_symmetry.space_group_name_H-M   'P 1'
#
loop_
_entity.id
_entity.type
_entity.pdbx_description
1 polymer ?
#
loop_
_entity_poly.entity_id
_entity_poly.type
_entity_poly.pdbx_seq_one_letter_code
_entity_poly.pdbx_strand_id
1 'polypeptide(L)' 'MNRIADDILLTHLEVALAMAPEVTLAGLNAADPRAQRSARVDLAQHLVERMRGFEISGEAYQSGGHQSCLFPGDLSPIG' A
#
# COMPACT_ATOMS: atom_id res chain seq x y z
N MET A 1 -12.33 15.91 -8.83
CA MET A 1 -11.50 15.04 -7.99
C MET A 1 -11.99 15.19 -6.55
N ASN A 2 -12.76 14.22 -6.07
CA ASN A 2 -13.21 14.22 -4.68
C ASN A 2 -12.12 13.61 -3.80
N ARG A 3 -11.39 14.44 -3.06
CA ARG A 3 -10.50 13.98 -2.00
C ARG A 3 -11.35 13.45 -0.85
N ILE A 4 -11.10 12.23 -0.39
CA ILE A 4 -11.72 11.71 0.83
C ILE A 4 -11.19 12.53 2.01
N ALA A 5 -12.09 12.96 2.90
CA ALA A 5 -11.68 13.65 4.12
C ALA A 5 -10.97 12.65 5.05
N ASP A 6 -9.93 13.13 5.74
CA ASP A 6 -9.03 12.26 6.52
C ASP A 6 -9.77 11.51 7.64
N ASP A 7 -10.79 12.13 8.24
CA ASP A 7 -11.67 11.54 9.27
C ASP A 7 -12.53 10.39 8.71
N ILE A 8 -13.02 10.54 7.48
CA ILE A 8 -13.77 9.48 6.78
C ILE A 8 -12.83 8.31 6.45
N LEU A 9 -11.62 8.60 5.97
CA LEU A 9 -10.61 7.58 5.70
C LEU A 9 -10.22 6.80 6.97
N LEU A 10 -10.00 7.51 8.08
CA LEU A 10 -9.70 6.90 9.38
C LEU A 10 -10.82 5.96 9.83
N THR A 11 -12.07 6.38 9.70
CA THR A 11 -13.22 5.53 10.01
C THR A 11 -13.21 4.24 9.18
N HIS A 12 -12.93 4.33 7.88
CA HIS A 12 -12.85 3.13 7.04
C HIS A 12 -11.65 2.24 7.37
N LEU A 13 -10.53 2.81 7.78
CA LEU A 13 -9.35 2.07 8.25
C LEU A 13 -9.66 1.30 9.54
N GLU A 14 -10.29 1.94 10.52
CA GLU A 14 -10.70 1.31 11.77
C GLU A 14 -11.62 0.12 11.53
N VAL A 15 -12.64 0.30 10.67
CA VAL A 15 -13.56 -0.78 10.32
C VAL A 15 -12.85 -1.88 9.51
N ALA A 16 -11.86 -1.53 8.68
CA ALA A 16 -11.06 -2.52 7.96
C ALA A 16 -10.22 -3.36 8.93
N LEU A 17 -9.62 -2.75 9.95
CA LEU A 17 -8.88 -3.44 11.00
C LEU A 17 -9.80 -4.32 11.85
N ALA A 18 -10.97 -3.82 12.24
CA ALA A 18 -11.93 -4.57 13.06
C ALA A 18 -12.48 -5.82 12.36
N MET A 19 -12.53 -5.80 11.02
CA MET A 19 -13.05 -6.90 10.21
C MET A 19 -11.96 -7.76 9.57
N ALA A 20 -10.68 -7.41 9.76
CA ALA A 20 -9.58 -8.14 9.16
C ALA A 20 -9.46 -9.55 9.77
N PRO A 21 -9.10 -10.57 8.96
CA PRO A 21 -8.81 -11.90 9.48
C PRO A 21 -7.69 -11.86 10.54
N GLU A 22 -7.78 -12.73 11.54
CA GLU A 22 -6.77 -12.82 12.61
C GLU A 22 -5.36 -13.09 12.05
N VAL A 23 -5.27 -13.88 10.97
CA VAL A 23 -4.02 -14.13 10.25
C VAL A 23 -3.41 -12.84 9.69
N THR A 24 -4.24 -11.96 9.13
CA THR A 24 -3.81 -10.64 8.64
C THR A 24 -3.35 -9.76 9.79
N LEU A 25 -4.10 -9.70 10.90
CA LEU A 25 -3.73 -8.92 12.08
C LEU A 25 -2.41 -9.39 12.71
N ALA A 26 -2.23 -10.71 12.86
CA ALA A 26 -0.98 -11.30 13.33
C ALA A 26 0.18 -10.99 12.36
N GLY A 27 -0.09 -11.06 11.06
CA GLY A 27 0.88 -10.74 10.01
C GLY A 27 1.36 -9.29 10.05
N LEU A 28 0.51 -8.32 10.41
CA LEU A 28 0.92 -6.91 10.54
C LEU A 28 2.01 -6.70 11.62
N ASN A 29 2.04 -7.56 12.64
CA ASN A 29 3.02 -7.55 13.71
C ASN A 29 4.16 -8.57 13.50
N ALA A 30 4.22 -9.23 12.33
CA ALA A 30 5.24 -10.22 12.05
C ALA A 30 6.65 -9.61 12.02
N ALA A 31 7.62 -10.35 12.58
CA ALA A 31 9.03 -9.98 12.51
C ALA A 31 9.63 -10.15 11.11
N ASP A 32 9.07 -11.07 10.31
CA ASP A 32 9.45 -11.23 8.90
C ASP A 32 8.90 -10.06 8.06
N PRO A 33 9.76 -9.25 7.42
CA PRO A 33 9.32 -8.13 6.58
C PRO A 33 8.43 -8.55 5.42
N ARG A 34 8.60 -9.78 4.89
CA ARG A 34 7.77 -10.27 3.78
C ARG A 34 6.37 -10.60 4.26
N ALA A 35 6.24 -11.34 5.36
CA ALA A 35 4.95 -11.61 6.00
C ALA A 35 4.23 -10.31 6.38
N GLN A 36 4.94 -9.35 6.98
CA GLN A 36 4.37 -8.05 7.32
C GLN A 36 3.88 -7.27 6.09
N ARG A 37 4.66 -7.28 5.01
CA ARG A 37 4.27 -6.63 3.75
C ARG A 37 3.03 -7.30 3.15
N SER A 38 2.96 -8.63 3.16
CA SER A 38 1.79 -9.37 2.66
C SER A 38 0.53 -8.97 3.43
N ALA A 39 0.59 -8.97 4.77
CA ALA A 39 -0.54 -8.59 5.60
C ALA A 39 -1.00 -7.13 5.38
N ARG A 40 -0.07 -6.21 5.10
CA ARG A 40 -0.41 -4.83 4.72
C ARG A 40 -1.15 -4.76 3.39
N VAL A 41 -0.77 -5.60 2.41
CA VAL A 41 -1.45 -5.68 1.11
C VAL A 41 -2.87 -6.23 1.29
N ASP A 42 -3.02 -7.28 2.09
CA ASP A 42 -4.33 -7.89 2.37
C ASP A 42 -5.27 -6.88 3.05
N LEU A 43 -4.77 -6.14 4.06
CA LEU A 43 -5.51 -5.06 4.72
C LEU A 43 -5.88 -3.94 3.73
N ALA A 44 -4.94 -3.53 2.88
CA ALA A 44 -5.20 -2.49 1.87
C ALA A 44 -6.29 -2.95 0.89
N GLN A 45 -6.32 -4.22 0.50
CA GLN A 45 -7.37 -4.76 -0.36
C GLN A 45 -8.74 -4.69 0.33
N HIS A 46 -8.81 -5.03 1.62
CA HIS A 46 -10.06 -4.91 2.41
C HIS A 46 -10.53 -3.45 2.52
N LEU A 47 -9.58 -2.52 2.66
CA LEU A 47 -9.88 -1.09 2.68
C LEU A 47 -10.40 -0.62 1.32
N VAL A 48 -9.77 -1.00 0.22
CA VAL A 48 -10.18 -0.64 -1.15
C VAL A 48 -11.58 -1.18 -1.46
N GLU A 49 -11.85 -2.44 -1.10
CA GLU A 49 -13.18 -3.04 -1.28
C GLU A 49 -14.26 -2.27 -0.51
N ARG A 50 -13.97 -1.84 0.71
CA ARG A 50 -14.85 -1.00 1.53
C ARG A 50 -15.02 0.40 0.97
N MET A 51 -13.95 0.96 0.40
CA MET A 51 -13.96 2.27 -0.22
C MET A 51 -14.48 2.25 -1.66
N ARG A 52 -14.91 1.09 -2.22
CA ARG A 52 -15.56 1.04 -3.54
C ARG A 52 -16.81 1.91 -3.53
N GLY A 53 -16.72 3.07 -4.20
CA GLY A 53 -17.73 4.13 -4.18
C GLY A 53 -17.15 5.52 -3.89
N PHE A 54 -15.95 5.56 -3.30
CA PHE A 54 -15.15 6.78 -3.10
C PHE A 54 -13.97 6.80 -4.08
N GLU A 55 -13.76 7.92 -4.77
CA GLU A 55 -12.53 8.12 -5.55
C GLU A 55 -11.37 8.38 -4.57
N ILE A 56 -10.54 7.36 -4.34
CA ILE A 56 -9.30 7.54 -3.58
C ILE A 56 -8.30 8.22 -4.50
N SER A 57 -8.28 9.56 -4.49
CA SER A 57 -7.17 10.31 -5.07
C SER A 57 -5.96 10.15 -4.16
N GLY A 58 -5.11 9.17 -4.46
CA GLY A 58 -3.75 9.20 -3.96
C GLY A 58 -3.06 10.38 -4.63
N GLU A 59 -2.70 11.41 -3.87
CA GLU A 59 -1.42 12.04 -4.21
C GLU A 59 -0.44 10.88 -4.13
N ALA A 60 0.10 10.49 -5.29
CA ALA A 60 1.27 9.67 -5.31
C ALA A 60 2.24 10.42 -4.40
N TYR A 61 2.38 9.93 -3.17
CA TYR A 61 3.51 10.23 -2.31
C TYR A 61 4.66 10.13 -3.27
N GLN A 62 5.31 11.26 -3.57
CA GLN A 62 6.35 11.34 -4.57
C GLN A 62 7.32 10.22 -4.24
N SER A 63 7.16 9.10 -4.94
CA SER A 63 7.68 7.81 -4.53
C SER A 63 9.10 7.83 -4.98
N GLY A 64 9.93 8.53 -4.21
CA GLY A 64 11.26 8.92 -4.61
C GLY A 64 11.20 9.94 -5.75
N GLY A 65 11.98 11.00 -5.64
CA GLY A 65 12.52 11.59 -6.84
C GLY A 65 13.10 10.49 -7.72
N HIS A 66 12.95 10.65 -9.03
CA HIS A 66 13.78 10.02 -10.06
C HIS A 66 15.04 9.40 -9.46
N GLN A 67 15.03 8.09 -9.17
CA GLN A 67 16.29 7.37 -9.11
C GLN A 67 16.75 7.29 -10.56
N SER A 68 17.49 8.32 -10.97
CA SER A 68 18.39 8.23 -12.10
C SER A 68 19.16 6.93 -11.94
N CYS A 69 18.93 5.99 -12.86
CA CYS A 69 19.59 4.71 -12.92
C CYS A 69 21.09 4.90 -12.61
N LEU A 70 21.58 4.33 -11.51
CA LEU A 70 22.99 4.45 -11.08
C LEU A 70 23.98 3.71 -12.00
N PHE A 71 23.53 3.18 -13.14
CA PHE A 71 24.38 2.61 -14.17
C PHE A 71 23.94 3.08 -15.55
N PRO A 72 24.42 4.24 -16.02
CA PRO A 72 24.35 4.61 -17.42
C PRO A 72 25.49 3.90 -18.17
N GLY A 73 25.17 2.77 -18.80
CA GLY A 73 25.97 2.25 -19.92
C GLY A 73 26.60 0.88 -19.73
N ASP A 74 25.81 -0.20 -19.75
CA ASP A 74 26.37 -1.53 -20.04
C ASP A 74 25.47 -2.41 -20.92
N LEU A 75 24.95 -1.82 -22.01
CA LEU A 75 24.41 -2.57 -23.13
C LEU A 75 25.42 -2.57 -24.28
N SER A 76 26.54 -3.26 -24.06
CA SER A 76 27.36 -3.81 -25.15
C SER A 76 27.24 -5.34 -25.09
N PRO A 77 26.93 -6.05 -26.19
CA PRO A 77 26.89 -7.51 -26.17
C PRO A 77 28.29 -8.05 -25.89
N ILE A 78 28.41 -8.93 -24.90
CA ILE A 78 29.60 -9.78 -24.74
C ILE A 78 29.60 -10.75 -25.92
N GLY A 79 30.65 -10.63 -26.75
CA GLY A 79 31.29 -11.69 -27.56
C GLY A 79 30.40 -12.68 -28.29
#